data_AF-A0AAN2K7L7-F1
#
_entry.id   AF-A0AAN2K7L7-F1
#
_cell.length_a   1.000
_cell.length_b   1.000
_cell.length_c   1.000
_cell.angle_alpha   90.00
_cell.angle_beta   90.00
_cell.angle_gamma   90.00
#
_symmetry.space_group_name_H-M   'P 1'
#
loop_
_entity.id
_entity.type
_entity.pdbx_description
1 polymer ?
#
loop_
_entity_poly.entity_id
_entity_poly.type
_entity_poly.pdbx_seq_one_letter_code
_entity_poly.pdbx_strand_id
1 'polypeptide(L)'
;MSSIILSLITRLSGALNRLGSALQQQQAEWFTNRSGRCSFRADVVPTEGGFMPVISRRTGFTPRDWHIDQLPGAGNYATARKALRAGRLMARQMAELRYRFD
;
A
#
# COMPACT_ATOMS: atom_id res chain seq x y z
N MET A 1 27.32 -18.15 26.29
CA MET A 1 26.75 -18.31 24.94
C MET A 1 25.33 -17.74 24.79
N SER A 2 24.49 -17.71 25.83
CA SER A 2 23.11 -17.14 25.73
C SER A 2 23.03 -15.66 25.38
N SER A 3 24.00 -14.82 25.76
CA SER A 3 23.97 -13.37 25.49
C SER A 3 24.06 -13.03 24.00
N ILE A 4 24.85 -13.79 23.22
CA ILE A 4 25.00 -13.55 21.77
C ILE A 4 23.70 -13.92 21.04
N ILE A 5 23.08 -15.05 21.39
CA ILE A 5 21.82 -15.48 20.77
C ILE A 5 20.70 -14.47 21.10
N LEU A 6 20.62 -14.01 22.36
CA LEU A 6 19.61 -13.03 22.79
C LEU A 6 19.80 -11.67 22.12
N SER A 7 21.04 -11.21 21.96
CA SER A 7 21.36 -9.97 21.22
C SER A 7 21.07 -10.09 19.73
N LEU A 8 21.25 -11.27 19.13
CA LEU A 8 20.89 -11.50 17.73
C LEU A 8 19.36 -11.48 17.54
N ILE A 9 18.62 -12.17 18.40
CA ILE A 9 17.14 -12.20 18.38
C ILE A 9 16.58 -10.79 18.52
N THR A 10 17.04 -10.01 19.51
CA THR A 10 16.55 -8.64 19.72
C THR A 10 16.84 -7.72 18.54
N ARG A 11 18.01 -7.82 17.91
CA ARG A 11 18.35 -7.05 16.70
C ARG A 11 17.48 -7.44 15.51
N LEU A 12 17.26 -8.74 15.30
CA LEU A 12 16.42 -9.24 14.21
C LEU A 12 14.95 -8.82 14.39
N SER A 13 14.40 -8.95 15.60
CA SER A 13 13.05 -8.48 15.92
C SER A 13 12.92 -6.97 15.73
N GLY A 14 13.91 -6.18 16.15
CA GLY A 14 13.92 -4.74 15.93
C GLY A 14 13.93 -4.37 14.45
N ALA A 15 14.72 -5.07 13.63
CA ALA A 15 14.75 -4.86 12.18
C ALA A 15 13.41 -5.23 11.51
N LEU A 16 12.81 -6.36 11.90
CA LEU A 16 11.51 -6.81 11.40
C LEU A 16 10.39 -5.83 11.77
N ASN A 17 10.37 -5.33 13.00
CA ASN A 17 9.38 -4.34 13.44
C ASN A 17 9.49 -3.05 12.63
N ARG A 18 10.70 -2.50 12.46
CA ARG A 18 10.92 -1.29 11.64
C ARG A 18 10.45 -1.49 10.21
N LEU A 19 10.68 -2.68 9.66
CA LEU A 19 10.28 -3.02 8.30
C LEU A 19 8.76 -3.18 8.17
N GLY A 20 8.10 -3.76 9.18
CA GLY A 20 6.64 -3.82 9.29
C GLY A 20 6.01 -2.43 9.37
N SER A 21 6.53 -1.55 10.23
CA SER A 21 6.08 -0.17 10.36
C SER A 21 6.23 0.62 9.05
N ALA A 22 7.35 0.46 8.35
CA ALA A 22 7.58 1.13 7.07
C ALA A 22 6.60 0.65 5.99
N LEU A 23 6.31 -0.65 5.93
CA LEU A 23 5.29 -1.21 5.03
C LEU A 23 3.89 -0.66 5.35
N GLN A 24 3.54 -0.58 6.63
CA GLN A 24 2.26 -0.05 7.07
C GLN A 24 2.09 1.43 6.73
N GLN A 25 3.14 2.23 6.92
CA GLN A 25 3.16 3.64 6.50
C GLN A 25 3.01 3.78 4.98
N GLN A 26 3.72 2.96 4.20
CA GLN A 26 3.59 2.94 2.74
C GLN A 26 2.19 2.50 2.28
N GLN A 27 1.53 1.60 3.01
CA GLN A 27 0.17 1.19 2.71
C GLN A 27 -0.85 2.27 3.07
N ALA A 28 -0.59 3.10 4.08
CA ALA A 28 -1.51 4.15 4.52
C ALA A 28 -1.55 5.40 3.61
N GLU A 29 -0.56 5.58 2.74
CA GLU A 29 -0.42 6.81 1.92
C GLU A 29 -1.46 6.90 0.80
N TRP A 30 -2.17 8.03 0.77
CA TRP A 30 -3.10 8.39 -0.31
C TRP A 30 -2.43 9.33 -1.31
N PHE A 31 -2.50 8.98 -2.60
CA PHE A 31 -2.12 9.83 -3.71
C PHE A 31 -3.36 10.56 -4.23
N THR A 32 -3.45 11.86 -3.97
CA THR A 32 -4.57 12.68 -4.44
C THR A 32 -4.29 13.23 -5.83
N ASN A 33 -5.29 13.16 -6.70
CA ASN A 33 -5.19 13.71 -8.05
C ASN A 33 -5.13 15.24 -8.03
N ARG A 34 -4.79 15.84 -9.18
CA ARG A 34 -4.60 17.31 -9.26
C ARG A 34 -5.89 18.11 -9.01
N SER A 35 -7.07 17.54 -9.28
CA SER A 35 -8.36 18.21 -9.03
C SER A 35 -8.76 18.17 -7.55
N GLY A 36 -8.14 17.31 -6.74
CA GLY A 36 -8.50 17.07 -5.35
C GLY A 36 -9.77 16.23 -5.16
N ARG A 37 -10.44 15.81 -6.25
CA ARG A 37 -11.71 15.07 -6.19
C ARG A 37 -11.53 13.59 -5.89
N CYS A 38 -10.37 13.05 -6.22
CA CYS A 38 -10.07 11.62 -6.11
C CYS A 38 -8.71 11.36 -5.48
N SER A 39 -8.67 10.40 -4.55
CA SER A 39 -7.44 9.88 -3.97
C SER A 39 -7.32 8.38 -4.21
N PHE A 40 -6.10 7.88 -4.36
CA PHE A 40 -5.81 6.47 -4.58
C PHE A 40 -4.83 5.97 -3.53
N ARG A 41 -5.05 4.78 -3.01
CA ARG A 41 -4.17 4.10 -2.05
C ARG A 41 -3.94 2.67 -2.50
N ALA A 42 -2.71 2.20 -2.33
CA ALA A 42 -2.36 0.82 -2.62
C ALA A 42 -2.53 -0.04 -1.38
N ASP A 43 -3.31 -1.10 -1.52
CA ASP A 43 -3.48 -2.16 -0.54
C ASP A 43 -2.96 -3.49 -1.15
N VAL A 44 -2.83 -4.52 -0.30
CA VAL A 44 -2.35 -5.84 -0.73
C VAL A 44 -3.25 -6.91 -0.12
N VAL A 45 -3.69 -7.83 -0.96
CA VAL A 45 -4.50 -8.98 -0.56
C VAL A 45 -3.67 -10.26 -0.76
N PRO A 46 -3.54 -11.12 0.27
CA PRO A 46 -2.95 -12.43 0.08
C PRO A 46 -3.86 -13.31 -0.79
N THR A 47 -3.25 -14.14 -1.62
CA THR A 47 -3.91 -15.08 -2.53
C THR A 47 -3.25 -16.46 -2.39
N GLU A 48 -3.85 -17.51 -2.93
CA GLU A 48 -3.30 -18.87 -2.87
C GLU A 48 -1.87 -18.97 -3.42
N GLY A 49 -1.53 -18.15 -4.42
CA GLY A 49 -0.22 -18.16 -5.09
C GLY A 49 0.70 -16.99 -4.76
N GLY A 50 0.38 -16.14 -3.78
CA GLY A 50 1.19 -14.95 -3.48
C GLY A 50 0.36 -13.75 -3.02
N PHE A 51 0.70 -12.58 -3.53
CA PHE A 51 0.12 -11.31 -3.10
C PHE A 51 -0.32 -10.49 -4.31
N MET A 52 -1.58 -10.05 -4.28
CA MET A 52 -2.17 -9.21 -5.32
C MET A 52 -2.33 -7.77 -4.81
N PRO A 53 -1.89 -6.75 -5.58
CA PRO A 53 -2.19 -5.38 -5.26
C PRO A 53 -3.66 -5.07 -5.53
N VAL A 54 -4.28 -4.28 -4.66
CA VAL A 54 -5.61 -3.71 -4.84
C VAL A 54 -5.51 -2.21 -4.65
N ILE A 55 -6.23 -1.43 -5.45
CA ILE A 55 -6.21 0.02 -5.35
C ILE A 55 -7.52 0.49 -4.74
N SER A 56 -7.45 1.04 -3.53
CA SER A 56 -8.57 1.77 -2.96
C SER A 56 -8.66 3.14 -3.64
N ARG A 57 -9.78 3.44 -4.29
CA ARG A 57 -10.13 4.76 -4.80
C ARG A 57 -11.09 5.42 -3.83
N ARG A 58 -10.81 6.66 -3.46
CA ARG A 58 -11.66 7.50 -2.64
C ARG A 58 -12.08 8.72 -3.45
N THR A 59 -13.38 8.96 -3.60
CA THR A 59 -13.93 10.11 -4.31
C THR A 59 -14.73 10.99 -3.36
N GLY A 60 -14.72 12.32 -3.57
CA GLY A 60 -15.49 13.28 -2.78
C GLY A 60 -14.60 14.34 -2.12
N PHE A 61 -15.22 15.45 -1.71
CA PHE A 61 -14.51 16.64 -1.22
C PHE A 61 -14.27 16.64 0.30
N THR A 62 -15.15 15.99 1.06
CA THR A 62 -15.08 15.97 2.53
C THR A 62 -15.12 14.54 3.06
N PRO A 63 -14.58 14.28 4.26
CA PRO A 63 -14.63 12.96 4.90
C PRO A 63 -16.04 12.38 5.04
N ARG A 64 -17.08 13.23 5.09
CA ARG A 64 -18.47 12.80 5.24
C ARG A 64 -19.07 12.27 3.94
N ASP A 65 -18.55 12.72 2.79
CA ASP A 65 -19.06 12.39 1.47
C ASP A 65 -18.13 11.44 0.70
N TRP A 66 -17.12 10.90 1.39
CA TRP A 66 -16.17 9.99 0.76
C TRP A 66 -16.85 8.69 0.38
N HIS A 67 -16.83 8.41 -0.92
CA HIS A 67 -17.12 7.08 -1.43
C HIS A 67 -15.80 6.34 -1.65
N ILE A 68 -15.74 5.08 -1.22
CA ILE A 68 -14.54 4.25 -1.37
C ILE A 68 -14.89 3.04 -2.22
N ASP A 69 -14.19 2.92 -3.34
CA ASP A 69 -14.26 1.77 -4.24
C ASP A 69 -12.94 1.01 -4.23
N GLN A 70 -12.98 -0.28 -4.51
CA GLN A 70 -11.79 -1.05 -4.80
C GLN A 70 -11.68 -1.30 -6.30
N LEU A 71 -10.50 -1.01 -6.83
CA LEU A 71 -10.12 -1.28 -8.21
C LEU A 71 -9.06 -2.40 -8.19
N PRO A 72 -9.20 -3.42 -9.05
CA PRO A 72 -8.19 -4.46 -9.13
C PRO A 72 -6.86 -3.85 -9.59
N GLY A 73 -5.79 -4.17 -8.88
CA GLY A 73 -4.43 -3.96 -9.38
C GLY A 73 -4.06 -5.06 -10.37
N ALA A 74 -2.89 -4.93 -10.99
CA ALA A 74 -2.39 -5.91 -11.94
C ALA A 74 -1.34 -6.84 -11.32
N GLY A 75 -1.43 -8.13 -11.65
CA GLY A 75 -0.39 -9.13 -11.38
C GLY A 75 -0.49 -9.82 -10.01
N ASN A 76 0.26 -10.91 -9.88
CA ASN A 76 0.47 -11.64 -8.64
C ASN A 76 1.97 -11.65 -8.32
N TYR A 77 2.33 -11.38 -7.07
CA TYR A 77 3.71 -11.20 -6.65
C TYR A 77 4.07 -12.17 -5.53
N ALA A 78 5.30 -12.67 -5.56
CA ALA A 78 5.82 -13.59 -4.54
C ALA A 78 5.90 -12.97 -3.13
N THR A 79 5.90 -11.64 -2.98
CA THR A 79 5.97 -10.98 -1.68
C THR A 79 5.04 -9.77 -1.58
N ALA A 80 4.47 -9.54 -0.40
CA ALA A 80 3.63 -8.38 -0.10
C ALA A 80 4.35 -7.06 -0.41
N ARG A 81 5.65 -6.96 -0.13
CA ARG A 81 6.45 -5.76 -0.44
C ARG A 81 6.48 -5.45 -1.94
N LYS A 82 6.64 -6.47 -2.79
CA LYS A 82 6.65 -6.29 -4.25
C LYS A 82 5.27 -5.90 -4.75
N ALA A 83 4.22 -6.55 -4.26
CA ALA A 83 2.84 -6.20 -4.56
C ALA A 83 2.54 -4.74 -4.16
N LEU A 84 2.88 -4.34 -2.93
CA LEU A 84 2.66 -2.98 -2.44
C LEU A 84 3.42 -1.94 -3.27
N ARG A 85 4.68 -2.21 -3.63
CA ARG A 85 5.46 -1.31 -4.48
C ARG A 85 4.83 -1.12 -5.85
N ALA A 86 4.35 -2.20 -6.46
CA ALA A 86 3.66 -2.13 -7.75
C ALA A 86 2.32 -1.40 -7.65
N GLY A 87 1.52 -1.71 -6.62
CA GLY A 87 0.25 -1.04 -6.35
C GLY A 87 0.44 0.47 -6.11
N ARG A 88 1.48 0.87 -5.38
CA ARG A 88 1.80 2.29 -5.15
C ARG A 88 2.16 3.02 -6.43
N LEU A 89 2.95 2.39 -7.31
CA LEU A 89 3.26 2.96 -8.62
C LEU A 89 1.98 3.18 -9.42
N MET A 90 1.08 2.19 -9.44
CA MET A 90 -0.20 2.28 -10.12
C MET A 90 -1.11 3.35 -9.52
N ALA A 91 -1.26 3.41 -8.19
CA ALA A 91 -2.03 4.43 -7.49
C ALA A 91 -1.53 5.85 -7.80
N ARG A 92 -0.19 6.03 -7.85
CA ARG A 92 0.42 7.31 -8.25
C ARG A 92 0.12 7.66 -9.70
N GLN A 93 0.28 6.72 -10.62
CA GLN A 93 -0.05 6.93 -12.03
C GLN A 93 -1.54 7.28 -12.21
N MET A 94 -2.44 6.64 -11.46
CA MET A 94 -3.86 6.97 -11.46
C MET A 94 -4.15 8.38 -10.95
N ALA A 95 -3.43 8.83 -9.92
CA ALA A 95 -3.54 10.20 -9.42
C ALA A 95 -3.05 11.25 -10.45
N GLU A 96 -2.07 10.89 -11.29
CA GLU A 96 -1.55 11.75 -12.36
C GLU A 96 -2.52 11.85 -13.55
N LEU A 97 -3.45 10.91 -13.72
CA LEU A 97 -4.44 10.91 -14.80
C LEU A 97 -5.57 11.92 -14.51
N ARG A 98 -5.49 13.07 -15.18
CA ARG A 98 -6.35 14.24 -14.92
C ARG A 98 -7.85 14.06 -15.18
N TYR A 99 -8.25 13.33 -16.22
CA TYR A 99 -9.66 13.34 -16.71
C TYR A 99 -10.34 11.97 -16.72
N ARG A 100 -9.64 10.90 -16.34
CA ARG A 100 -10.19 9.55 -16.45
C ARG A 100 -11.00 9.11 -15.23
N PHE A 101 -10.80 9.78 -14.10
CA PHE A 101 -11.36 9.37 -12.81
C PHE A 101 -12.02 10.52 -12.04
N ASP A 102 -12.16 11.71 -12.65
CA ASP A 102 -12.91 12.84 -12.09
C ASP A 102 -14.44 12.62 -12.16
#